data_AF-A0A7W0JSJ4-F1
#
_entry.id   AF-A0A7W0JSJ4-F1
#
_cell.length_a   1.000
_cell.length_b   1.000
_cell.length_c   1.000
_cell.angle_alpha   90.00
_cell.angle_beta   90.00
_cell.angle_gamma   90.00
#
_symmetry.space_group_name_H-M   'P 1'
#
loop_
_entity.id
_entity.type
_entity.pdbx_description
1 polymer ?
#
loop_
_entity_poly.entity_id
_entity_poly.type
_entity_poly.pdbx_seq_one_letter_code
_entity_poly.pdbx_strand_id
1 'polypeptide(L)' 'MKLTRTAIFALTFWTGAFAFMAVDWVRAAPHNRFDEPPPWQLGQDKVSGSGHCADPLAPAAAK' A
#
# COMPACT_ATOMS: atom_id res chain seq x y z
N MET A 1 32.58 25.65 -5.56
CA MET A 1 31.61 26.15 -4.55
C MET A 1 31.76 25.31 -3.29
N LYS A 2 31.90 25.92 -2.11
CA LYS A 2 31.91 25.19 -0.83
C LYS A 2 30.46 25.08 -0.33
N LEU A 3 29.99 23.86 -0.04
CA LEU A 3 28.69 23.67 0.60
C LEU A 3 28.74 24.17 2.05
N THR A 4 27.71 24.90 2.45
CA THR A 4 27.54 25.34 3.84
C THR A 4 27.07 24.19 4.71
N ARG A 5 27.30 24.27 6.02
CA ARG A 5 26.79 23.27 6.98
C ARG A 5 25.27 23.11 6.89
N THR A 6 24.54 24.20 6.67
CA THR A 6 23.09 24.18 6.47
C THR A 6 22.70 23.43 5.20
N ALA A 7 23.43 23.62 4.11
CA ALA A 7 23.18 22.89 2.86
C ALA A 7 23.46 21.39 3.02
N ILE A 8 24.53 21.02 3.72
CA ILE A 8 24.83 19.62 4.04
C ILE A 8 23.71 19.01 4.88
N PHE A 9 23.27 19.70 5.94
CA PHE A 9 22.16 19.23 6.78
C PHE A 9 20.88 19.04 5.98
N ALA A 10 20.51 20.02 5.16
CA ALA A 10 19.30 19.95 4.32
C ALA A 10 19.37 18.77 3.34
N LEU A 11 20.52 18.57 2.70
CA LEU A 11 20.72 17.43 1.79
C LEU A 11 20.60 16.10 2.51
N THR A 12 21.25 15.94 3.66
CA THR A 12 21.16 14.71 4.46
C THR A 12 19.72 14.44 4.90
N PHE A 13 19.02 15.46 5.40
CA PHE A 13 17.62 15.33 5.83
C PHE A 13 16.72 14.88 4.67
N TRP A 14 16.76 15.59 3.55
CA TRP A 14 15.90 15.26 2.41
C TRP A 14 16.23 13.92 1.80
N THR A 15 17.52 13.58 1.68
CA THR A 15 17.94 12.26 1.19
C THR A 15 17.44 11.14 2.10
N GLY A 16 17.55 11.32 3.42
CA GLY A 16 17.00 10.37 4.40
C GLY A 16 15.49 10.24 4.32
N ALA A 17 14.76 11.36 4.19
CA ALA A 17 13.31 11.37 4.06
C ALA A 17 12.84 10.62 2.79
N PHE A 18 13.44 10.93 1.63
CA PHE A 18 13.11 10.23 0.39
C PHE A 18 13.44 8.74 0.44
N ALA A 19 14.60 8.38 1.02
CA ALA A 19 14.96 6.97 1.20
C ALA A 19 13.94 6.24 2.09
N PHE A 20 13.52 6.86 3.18
CA PHE A 20 12.51 6.29 4.08
C PHE A 20 11.16 6.10 3.38
N MET A 21 10.68 7.11 2.66
CA MET A 21 9.44 7.04 1.88
C MET A 21 9.49 5.93 0.83
N ALA A 22 10.62 5.77 0.13
CA ALA A 22 10.78 4.72 -0.86
C ALA A 22 10.74 3.31 -0.23
N VAL A 23 11.39 3.13 0.92
CA VAL A 23 11.34 1.85 1.66
C VAL A 23 9.93 1.55 2.15
N ASP A 24 9.23 2.55 2.70
CA ASP A 24 7.83 2.42 3.12
C ASP A 24 6.94 2.03 1.95
N TRP A 25 7.06 2.74 0.82
CA TRP A 25 6.29 2.47 -0.39
C TRP A 25 6.47 1.05 -0.91
N VAL A 26 7.72 0.58 -0.98
CA VAL A 26 8.04 -0.78 -1.45
C VAL A 26 7.53 -1.85 -0.47
N ARG A 27 7.48 -1.55 0.83
CA ARG A 27 6.94 -2.48 1.83
C ARG A 27 5.41 -2.46 1.90
N ALA A 28 4.80 -1.32 1.60
CA ALA A 28 3.35 -1.15 1.60
C ALA A 28 2.69 -1.65 0.31
N ALA A 29 3.44 -1.79 -0.80
CA ALA A 29 2.90 -2.22 -2.09
C ALA A 29 3.33 -3.67 -2.46
N PRO A 30 2.41 -4.59 -2.79
CA PRO A 30 0.97 -4.39 -2.95
C PRO A 30 0.22 -5.01 -1.75
N HIS A 31 -0.04 -4.24 -0.69
CA HIS A 31 -1.22 -4.53 0.12
C HIS A 31 -2.44 -4.30 -0.78
N ASN A 32 -2.95 -5.38 -1.39
CA ASN A 32 -4.26 -5.35 -2.00
C ASN A 32 -5.26 -5.17 -0.86
N ARG A 33 -5.61 -3.92 -0.57
CA ARG A 33 -6.60 -3.54 0.45
C ARG A 33 -7.98 -4.15 0.22
N PHE A 34 -8.21 -4.74 -0.96
CA PHE A 34 -9.42 -5.47 -1.32
C PHE A 34 -9.28 -6.99 -1.12
N ASP A 35 -8.05 -7.50 -0.91
CA ASP A 35 -7.81 -8.86 -0.45
C ASP A 35 -7.83 -8.99 1.07
N GLU A 36 -7.58 -7.90 1.79
CA GLU A 36 -7.77 -7.88 3.24
C GLU A 36 -9.27 -8.00 3.56
N PRO A 37 -9.67 -9.01 4.37
CA PRO A 37 -11.05 -9.09 4.80
C PRO A 37 -11.38 -7.84 5.60
N PRO A 38 -12.55 -7.22 5.38
CA PRO A 38 -13.00 -6.13 6.24
C PRO A 38 -13.03 -6.60 7.70
N PRO A 39 -12.99 -5.67 8.69
CA PRO A 39 -12.85 -6.04 10.10
C PRO A 39 -13.90 -7.02 10.62
N TRP A 40 -15.11 -7.01 10.04
CA TRP A 40 -16.20 -7.93 10.39
C TRP A 40 -16.10 -9.32 9.74
N GLN A 41 -15.16 -9.54 8.81
CA GLN A 41 -14.86 -10.82 8.16
C GLN A 41 -13.53 -11.45 8.64
N LEU A 42 -12.89 -10.86 9.65
CA LEU A 42 -11.69 -11.46 10.26
C LEU A 42 -12.02 -12.83 10.87
N GLY A 43 -11.34 -13.88 10.41
CA GLY A 43 -11.56 -15.26 10.86
C GLY A 43 -12.72 -16.00 10.17
N GLN A 44 -13.27 -15.44 9.09
CA GLN A 44 -14.23 -16.13 8.22
C GLN A 44 -13.56 -16.56 6.92
N ASP A 45 -13.99 -17.69 6.35
CA ASP A 45 -13.51 -18.15 5.05
C ASP A 45 -13.98 -17.20 3.93
N LYS A 46 -13.09 -16.89 2.99
CA LYS A 46 -13.42 -16.08 1.80
C LYS A 46 -14.32 -16.90 0.88
N VAL A 47 -15.59 -16.53 0.76
CA VAL A 47 -16.54 -17.20 -0.15
C VAL A 47 -16.47 -16.54 -1.53
N SER A 48 -16.36 -17.33 -2.60
CA SER A 48 -16.40 -16.80 -3.97
C SER A 48 -17.72 -16.06 -4.24
N GLY A 49 -17.63 -14.85 -4.77
CA GLY A 49 -18.80 -13.97 -4.99
C GLY A 49 -19.23 -13.14 -3.78
N SER A 50 -18.58 -13.30 -2.61
CA SER A 50 -18.76 -12.41 -1.46
C SER A 50 -17.73 -11.26 -1.50
N GLY A 51 -18.05 -10.22 -2.27
CA GLY A 51 -17.24 -9.00 -2.43
C GLY A 51 -18.10 -7.74 -2.30
N HIS A 52 -17.47 -6.56 -2.35
CA HIS A 52 -18.19 -5.29 -2.40
C HIS A 52 -19.23 -5.29 -3.55
N CYS A 53 -20.37 -4.63 -3.36
CA CYS A 53 -21.43 -4.50 -4.37
C CYS A 53 -20.96 -3.83 -5.68
N ALA A 54 -19.74 -3.29 -5.70
CA ALA A 54 -19.09 -2.62 -6.82
C ALA A 54 -17.87 -3.39 -7.35
N ASP A 55 -17.63 -4.63 -6.89
CA ASP A 55 -16.65 -5.52 -7.52
C ASP A 55 -17.10 -5.75 -8.97
N PRO A 56 -16.33 -5.30 -9.98
CA PRO A 56 -16.75 -5.42 -11.36
C PRO A 56 -16.65 -6.89 -11.76
N LEU A 57 -17.73 -7.63 -11.49
CA LEU A 57 -18.11 -8.87 -12.14
C LEU A 57 -16.98 -9.92 -12.18
N ALA A 58 -16.83 -10.67 -11.09
CA ALA A 58 -16.63 -12.10 -11.29
C ALA A 58 -17.78 -12.56 -12.21
N PRO A 59 -17.53 -13.17 -13.38
CA PRO A 59 -18.59 -13.63 -14.24
C PRO A 59 -19.46 -14.56 -13.42
N ALA A 60 -20.71 -14.13 -13.19
CA ALA A 60 -21.70 -14.88 -12.45
C ALA A 60 -21.70 -16.30 -13.02
N ALA A 61 -21.44 -17.27 -12.15
CA ALA A 61 -21.58 -18.71 -12.33
C ALA A 61 -22.19 -19.09 -13.70
N ALA A 62 -21.35 -19.33 -14.70
CA ALA A 62 -21.76 -20.16 -15.81
C ALA A 62 -21.91 -21.57 -15.24
N LYS A 63 -23.14 -22.08 -15.31
CA LYS A 63 -23.58 -23.41 -14.88
C LYS A 63 -22.57 -24.52 -15.12
#